data_AF-A0A328FDD6-F1
#
_entry.id   AF-A0A328FDD6-F1
#
_cell.length_a   1.000
_cell.length_b   1.000
_cell.length_c   1.000
_cell.angle_alpha   90.00
_cell.angle_beta   90.00
_cell.angle_gamma   90.00
#
_symmetry.space_group_name_H-M   'P 1'
#
loop_
_entity.id
_entity.type
_entity.pdbx_description
1 polymer ?
#
loop_
_entity_poly.entity_id
_entity_poly.type
_entity_poly.pdbx_seq_one_letter_code
_entity_poly.pdbx_strand_id
1 'polypeptide(L)' 'MSSFFLTGSIGTSVPLKRVCPKCLIAQIVAFSKRHQFVKCKFCGTNIPPRKGRN' A
#
# COMPACT_ATOMS: atom_id res chain seq x y z
N MET A 1 2.26 40.80 -7.32
CA MET A 1 1.97 39.73 -6.35
C MET A 1 1.32 38.58 -7.11
N SER A 2 2.11 37.64 -7.63
CA SER A 2 1.59 36.48 -8.37
C SER A 2 1.30 35.35 -7.40
N SER A 3 0.02 35.09 -7.18
CA SER A 3 -0.47 34.06 -6.26
C SER A 3 -0.42 32.69 -6.92
N PHE A 4 0.69 31.97 -6.74
CA PHE A 4 0.78 30.54 -7.04
C PHE A 4 0.10 29.75 -5.93
N PHE A 5 -1.21 29.52 -6.05
CA PHE A 5 -1.91 28.56 -5.20
C PHE A 5 -1.62 27.13 -5.70
N LEU A 6 -0.50 26.59 -5.26
CA LEU A 6 -0.23 25.15 -5.28
C LEU A 6 -0.98 24.49 -4.12
N THR A 7 -2.29 24.27 -4.24
CA THR A 7 -3.01 23.44 -3.28
C THR A 7 -2.93 21.99 -3.76
N GLY A 8 -1.86 21.31 -3.32
CA GLY A 8 -1.61 19.91 -3.59
C GLY A 8 -2.78 19.03 -3.17
N SER A 9 -3.19 18.14 -4.06
CA SER A 9 -4.21 17.14 -3.80
C SER A 9 -3.68 16.18 -2.73
N ILE A 10 -4.14 16.32 -1.50
CA ILE A 10 -3.87 15.36 -0.44
C ILE A 10 -4.67 14.10 -0.78
N GLY A 11 -4.09 13.23 -1.61
CA GLY A 11 -4.66 11.93 -1.91
C GLY A 11 -4.75 11.13 -0.62
N THR A 12 -5.96 10.91 -0.13
CA THR A 12 -6.26 10.05 1.01
C THR A 12 -5.85 8.62 0.66
N SER A 13 -4.60 8.27 0.96
CA SER A 13 -4.09 6.93 0.73
C SER A 13 -4.70 6.00 1.79
N VAL A 14 -5.81 5.34 1.43
CA VAL A 14 -6.46 4.35 2.30
C VAL A 14 -5.44 3.26 2.66
N PRO A 15 -5.12 3.04 3.94
CA PRO A 15 -4.15 2.03 4.34
C PRO A 15 -4.65 0.63 3.95
N LEU A 16 -3.86 -0.10 3.15
CA LEU A 16 -4.21 -1.45 2.73
C LEU A 16 -3.58 -2.46 3.70
N LYS A 17 -4.41 -3.22 4.42
CA LYS A 17 -3.94 -4.31 5.28
C LYS A 17 -3.62 -5.55 4.43
N ARG A 18 -2.40 -6.08 4.54
CA ARG A 18 -1.99 -7.36 3.94
C ARG A 18 -1.42 -8.29 4.99
N VAL A 19 -1.77 -9.58 4.89
CA VAL A 19 -1.24 -10.63 5.76
C VAL A 19 -0.16 -11.39 5.01
N CYS A 20 0.99 -11.62 5.64
CA CYS A 20 2.06 -12.42 5.06
C CYS A 20 1.68 -13.91 5.05
N PRO A 21 1.80 -14.64 3.93
CA PRO A 21 1.47 -16.07 3.89
C PRO A 21 2.45 -16.95 4.67
N LYS A 22 3.65 -16.44 5.01
CA LYS A 22 4.70 -17.22 5.69
C LYS A 22 4.67 -17.04 7.20
N CYS A 23 4.76 -15.80 7.67
CA CYS A 23 4.76 -15.51 9.12
C CYS A 23 3.38 -15.15 9.67
N LEU A 24 2.35 -15.06 8.83
CA LEU A 24 0.97 -14.71 9.22
C LEU A 24 0.80 -13.35 9.88
N ILE A 25 1.85 -12.49 9.83
CA ILE A 25 1.78 -11.14 10.39
C ILE A 25 1.09 -10.20 9.40
N ALA A 26 0.18 -9.39 9.94
CA ALA A 26 -0.47 -8.33 9.20
C ALA A 26 0.44 -7.09 9.13
N GLN A 27 0.52 -6.49 7.95
CA GLN A 27 1.21 -5.22 7.73
C GLN A 27 0.34 -4.27 6.93
N ILE A 28 0.51 -2.98 7.20
CA ILE A 28 -0.11 -1.91 6.42
C ILE A 28 0.82 -1.53 5.27
N VAL A 29 0.26 -1.53 4.06
CA VAL A 29 0.93 -1.07 2.84
C VAL A 29 0.12 0.06 2.19
N ALA A 30 0.80 0.88 1.39
CA ALA A 30 0.13 1.94 0.65
C ALA A 30 -0.88 1.36 -0.35
N PHE A 31 -2.02 2.04 -0.55
CA PHE A 31 -3.04 1.64 -1.52
C PHE A 31 -2.49 1.52 -2.95
N SER A 32 -1.51 2.35 -3.30
CA SER A 32 -0.80 2.31 -4.59
C SER A 32 -0.15 0.95 -4.88
N LYS A 33 0.14 0.16 -3.84
CA LYS A 33 0.72 -1.19 -3.94
C LYS A 33 -0.33 -2.30 -4.03
N ARG A 34 -1.63 -2.01 -4.14
CA ARG A 34 -2.72 -3.01 -4.13
C ARG A 34 -2.56 -4.12 -5.17
N HIS A 35 -1.99 -3.81 -6.33
CA HIS A 35 -1.77 -4.74 -7.44
C HIS A 35 -0.31 -5.20 -7.57
N GLN A 36 0.53 -4.83 -6.61
CA GLN A 36 1.96 -5.16 -6.61
C GLN A 36 2.29 -6.22 -5.56
N PHE A 37 3.38 -6.94 -5.78
CA PHE A 37 4.03 -7.72 -4.75
C PHE A 37 4.70 -6.78 -3.76
N VAL A 38 4.56 -7.08 -2.47
CA VAL A 38 5.17 -6.28 -1.38
C VAL A 38 5.99 -7.20 -0.50
N LYS A 39 7.19 -6.77 -0.08
CA LYS A 39 7.99 -7.54 0.87
C LYS A 39 7.37 -7.47 2.26
N CYS A 40 7.39 -8.59 2.96
CA CYS A 40 7.05 -8.64 4.37
C CYS A 40 8.11 -7.90 5.19
N LYS A 41 7.70 -6.98 6.07
CA LYS A 41 8.62 -6.25 6.95
C LYS A 41 9.30 -7.13 8.01
N PHE A 42 8.74 -8.32 8.27
CA PHE A 42 9.19 -9.23 9.32
C PHE A 42 10.08 -10.35 8.78
N CYS A 43 9.59 -11.13 7.81
CA CYS A 43 10.31 -12.29 7.29
C CYS A 43 10.91 -12.07 5.88
N GLY A 44 10.77 -10.87 5.30
CA GLY A 44 11.30 -10.54 3.97
C GLY A 44 10.58 -11.21 2.79
N THR A 45 9.62 -12.11 3.04
CA THR A 45 8.91 -12.86 2.00
C THR A 45 8.03 -11.96 1.13
N ASN A 46 7.93 -12.27 -0.17
CA ASN A 46 7.05 -11.55 -1.08
C ASN A 46 5.58 -11.92 -0.82
N ILE A 47 4.76 -10.91 -0.51
CA ILE A 47 3.32 -11.03 -0.30
C ILE A 47 2.62 -10.68 -1.62
N PRO A 48 1.85 -11.62 -2.20
CA PRO A 48 1.17 -11.40 -3.47
C PRO A 48 0.08 -10.32 -3.37
N PRO A 49 -0.28 -9.68 -4.50
CA PRO A 49 -1.46 -8.84 -4.55
C PRO A 49 -2.72 -9.63 -4.23
N ARG A 50 -3.64 -9.00 -3.48
CA ARG A 50 -4.97 -9.55 -3.30
C ARG A 50 -5.63 -9.50 -4.67
N LYS A 51 -5.99 -10.65 -5.23
CA LYS A 51 -6.68 -10.76 -6.51
C LYS A 51 -7.91 -9.85 -6.41
N GLY A 52 -7.91 -8.74 -7.15
CA GLY A 52 -9.08 -7.88 -7.25
C GLY A 52 -10.23 -8.75 -7.74
N ARG A 53 -11.35 -8.74 -7.02
CA ARG A 53 -12.60 -9.33 -7.51
C ARG A 53 -12.97 -8.48 -8.72
N ASN A 54 -12.66 -8.98 -9.92
CA ASN A 54 -13.14 -8.42 -11.18
C ASN A 54 -14.63 -8.71 -11.31
#